data_AF-A0A174PHL5-F1
#
_entry.id   AF-A0A174PHL5-F1
#
_cell.length_a   1.000
_cell.length_b   1.000
_cell.length_c   1.000
_cell.angle_alpha   90.00
_cell.angle_beta   90.00
_cell.angle_gamma   90.00
#
_symmetry.space_group_name_H-M   'P 1'
#
loop_
_entity.id
_entity.type
_entity.pdbx_description
1 polymer ?
#
loop_
_entity_poly.entity_id
_entity_poly.type
_entity_poly.pdbx_seq_one_letter_code
_entity_poly.pdbx_strand_id
1 'polypeptide(L)'
;MKWTIWISILLLCLTGIGEVQAQNDPVLAGMIAVYTEKAEKELKNQEKVMLMQTTGHIWTKEEVQATTDLQREFNNYLNSFRSIVCYAAQTYGFYYEVSRLTDNMGDFTKQLKRSPANTLAVALSTQRNKIYRELMMNSVEIVNDIRTACLSENKMTEKERMEIVFGIRPKLKTMNTKLQRLTKAVKYTTMGDIWREIDEGAHPEADKRSIVDAAKRRWRQIGKNVRP
;
A
#
# COMPACT_ATOMS: atom_id res chain seq x y z
N MET A 1 16.93 -33.73 55.49
CA MET A 1 15.67 -32.99 55.23
C MET A 1 15.86 -31.61 54.59
N LYS A 2 16.92 -30.82 54.90
CA LYS A 2 17.08 -29.49 54.29
C LYS A 2 17.48 -29.56 52.79
N TRP A 3 18.39 -30.45 52.41
CA TRP A 3 18.86 -30.58 51.01
C TRP A 3 17.78 -30.99 50.00
N THR A 4 16.85 -31.87 50.41
CA THR A 4 15.74 -32.32 49.56
C THR A 4 14.76 -31.20 49.24
N ILE A 5 14.59 -30.24 50.16
CA ILE A 5 13.75 -29.05 49.96
C ILE A 5 14.39 -28.12 48.92
N TRP A 6 15.70 -27.90 48.99
CA TRP A 6 16.42 -27.07 48.00
C TRP A 6 16.40 -27.69 46.60
N ILE A 7 16.56 -29.00 46.48
CA ILE A 7 16.46 -29.72 45.20
C ILE A 7 15.04 -29.62 44.62
N SER A 8 14.00 -29.74 45.47
CA SER A 8 12.61 -29.60 45.03
C SER A 8 12.26 -28.18 44.56
N ILE A 9 12.84 -27.15 45.18
CA ILE A 9 12.67 -25.74 44.76
C ILE A 9 13.40 -25.49 43.44
N LEU A 10 14.60 -26.06 43.26
CA LEU A 10 15.36 -25.95 42.01
C LEU A 10 14.65 -26.64 40.82
N LEU A 11 14.02 -27.79 41.06
CA LEU A 11 13.18 -28.49 40.07
C LEU A 11 11.90 -27.73 39.73
N LEU A 12 11.29 -27.03 40.70
CA LEU A 12 10.14 -26.15 40.48
C LEU A 12 10.51 -24.91 39.64
N CYS A 13 11.73 -24.39 39.79
CA CYS A 13 12.23 -23.29 38.96
C CYS A 13 12.54 -23.74 37.52
N LEU A 14 13.01 -24.97 37.31
CA LEU A 14 13.30 -25.52 35.98
C LEU A 14 12.05 -25.90 35.18
N THR A 15 10.94 -26.23 35.87
CA THR A 15 9.63 -26.50 35.26
C THR A 15 8.80 -25.23 35.03
N GLY A 16 9.22 -24.09 35.60
CA GLY A 16 8.63 -22.77 35.39
C GLY A 16 9.14 -22.01 34.16
N ILE A 17 10.17 -22.52 33.48
CA ILE A 17 10.49 -22.10 32.11
C ILE A 17 9.52 -22.87 31.21
N GLY A 18 8.25 -22.48 31.25
CA GLY A 18 7.34 -22.84 30.19
C GLY A 18 8.04 -22.45 28.90
N GLU A 19 8.29 -23.44 28.04
CA GLU A 19 8.63 -23.18 26.66
C GLU A 19 7.58 -22.20 26.16
N VAL A 20 7.97 -20.94 25.99
CA VAL A 20 7.16 -19.94 25.30
C VAL A 20 7.16 -20.40 23.86
N GLN A 21 6.35 -21.42 23.58
CA GLN A 21 6.05 -21.82 22.22
C GLN A 21 5.48 -20.58 21.57
N ALA A 22 6.13 -20.16 20.48
CA ALA A 22 5.70 -19.03 19.68
C ALA A 22 4.20 -19.18 19.42
N GLN A 23 3.43 -18.23 19.93
CA GLN A 23 1.99 -18.16 19.75
C GLN A 23 1.74 -17.89 18.26
N ASN A 24 1.65 -18.94 17.45
CA ASN A 24 1.27 -18.83 16.06
C ASN A 24 -0.17 -18.33 16.01
N ASP A 25 -0.34 -17.04 15.77
CA ASP A 25 -1.62 -16.38 15.71
C ASP A 25 -2.42 -16.85 14.48
N PRO A 26 -3.46 -17.68 14.66
CA PRO A 26 -4.19 -18.26 13.54
C PRO A 26 -5.01 -17.21 12.77
N VAL A 27 -5.41 -16.12 13.44
CA VAL A 27 -6.19 -15.03 12.84
C VAL A 27 -5.29 -14.22 11.92
N LEU A 28 -4.11 -13.84 12.40
CA LEU A 28 -3.12 -13.12 11.58
C LEU A 28 -2.63 -13.98 10.41
N ALA A 29 -2.38 -15.28 10.63
CA ALA A 29 -2.00 -16.20 9.57
C ALA A 29 -3.08 -16.28 8.48
N GLY A 30 -4.36 -16.41 8.86
CA GLY A 30 -5.49 -16.42 7.93
C GLY A 30 -5.60 -15.12 7.14
N MET A 31 -5.50 -13.96 7.79
CA MET A 31 -5.53 -12.65 7.10
C MET A 31 -4.39 -12.52 6.08
N ILE A 32 -3.18 -12.94 6.45
CA ILE A 32 -1.99 -12.88 5.59
C ILE A 32 -2.09 -13.84 4.41
N ALA A 33 -2.65 -15.04 4.59
CA ALA A 33 -2.91 -15.97 3.50
C ALA A 33 -3.86 -15.37 2.46
N VAL A 34 -5.03 -14.90 2.92
CA VAL A 34 -6.03 -14.24 2.05
C VAL A 34 -5.46 -12.99 1.38
N TYR A 35 -4.65 -12.22 2.09
CA TYR A 35 -4.01 -11.03 1.53
C TYR A 35 -2.98 -11.37 0.44
N THR A 36 -2.24 -12.47 0.59
CA THR A 36 -1.24 -12.90 -0.40
C THR A 36 -1.93 -13.25 -1.72
N GLU A 37 -3.04 -14.00 -1.68
CA GLU A 37 -3.85 -14.31 -2.86
C GLU A 37 -4.40 -13.03 -3.51
N LYS A 38 -4.91 -12.08 -2.70
CA LYS A 38 -5.39 -10.79 -3.20
C LYS A 38 -4.27 -9.96 -3.84
N ALA A 39 -3.07 -9.95 -3.26
CA ALA A 39 -1.93 -9.23 -3.80
C ALA A 39 -1.53 -9.76 -5.18
N GLU A 40 -1.46 -11.09 -5.33
CA GLU A 40 -1.14 -11.73 -6.59
C GLU A 40 -2.22 -11.46 -7.66
N LYS A 41 -3.50 -11.58 -7.28
CA LYS A 41 -4.63 -11.29 -8.17
C LYS A 41 -4.58 -9.84 -8.65
N GLU A 42 -4.39 -8.89 -7.74
CA GLU A 42 -4.36 -7.47 -8.06
C GLU A 42 -3.19 -7.12 -8.98
N LEU A 43 -2.01 -7.72 -8.78
CA LEU A 43 -0.85 -7.50 -9.66
C LEU A 43 -1.14 -8.00 -11.09
N LYS A 44 -1.71 -9.21 -11.22
CA LYS A 44 -2.10 -9.78 -12.51
C LYS A 44 -3.17 -8.95 -13.21
N ASN A 45 -4.18 -8.49 -12.46
CA ASN A 45 -5.23 -7.65 -13.00
C ASN A 45 -4.69 -6.30 -13.46
N GLN A 46 -3.78 -5.71 -12.70
CA GLN A 46 -3.11 -4.48 -13.09
C GLN A 46 -2.29 -4.64 -14.36
N GLU A 47 -1.52 -5.73 -14.49
CA GLU A 47 -0.77 -6.06 -15.70
C GLU A 47 -1.71 -6.21 -16.91
N LYS A 48 -2.81 -6.96 -16.75
CA LYS A 48 -3.82 -7.15 -17.79
C LYS A 48 -4.42 -5.83 -18.27
N VAL A 49 -4.79 -4.93 -17.34
CA VAL A 49 -5.34 -3.61 -17.69
C VAL A 49 -4.30 -2.75 -18.39
N MET A 50 -3.04 -2.76 -17.94
CA MET A 50 -1.96 -2.02 -18.61
C MET A 50 -1.71 -2.53 -20.04
N LEU A 51 -1.88 -3.83 -20.30
CA LEU A 51 -1.79 -4.41 -21.64
C LEU A 51 -3.00 -4.09 -22.52
N MET A 52 -4.18 -3.91 -21.92
CA MET A 52 -5.40 -3.52 -22.64
C MET A 52 -5.40 -2.05 -23.03
N GLN A 53 -4.76 -1.18 -22.24
CA GLN A 53 -4.73 0.26 -22.49
C GLN A 53 -4.08 0.56 -23.85
N THR A 54 -4.93 0.92 -24.82
CA THR A 54 -4.50 1.45 -26.10
C THR A 54 -3.80 2.80 -25.90
N THR A 55 -2.71 3.03 -26.64
CA THR A 55 -1.89 4.26 -26.61
C THR A 55 -2.59 5.48 -27.22
N GLY A 56 -3.91 5.46 -27.38
CA GLY A 56 -4.61 6.30 -28.34
C GLY A 56 -5.78 7.09 -27.79
N HIS A 57 -5.99 8.24 -28.44
CA HIS A 57 -7.03 9.26 -28.33
C HIS A 57 -8.51 8.80 -28.27
N ILE A 58 -8.79 7.50 -28.16
CA ILE A 58 -10.13 6.92 -28.02
C ILE A 58 -10.05 5.77 -27.02
N TRP A 59 -10.79 5.86 -25.91
CA TRP A 59 -10.96 4.75 -24.98
C TRP A 59 -12.19 3.92 -25.34
N THR A 60 -12.01 2.62 -25.46
CA THR A 60 -13.09 1.64 -25.60
C THR A 60 -13.86 1.50 -24.28
N LYS A 61 -15.12 1.06 -24.36
CA LYS A 61 -15.96 0.84 -23.17
C LYS A 61 -15.34 -0.23 -22.27
N GLU A 62 -14.73 -1.23 -22.88
CA GLU A 62 -14.07 -2.36 -22.24
C GLU A 62 -12.86 -1.90 -21.41
N GLU A 63 -12.02 -1.01 -21.95
CA GLU A 63 -10.87 -0.44 -21.22
C GLU A 63 -11.31 0.42 -20.02
N VAL A 64 -12.32 1.25 -20.20
CA VAL A 64 -12.86 2.09 -19.13
C VAL A 64 -13.45 1.22 -18.01
N GLN A 65 -14.18 0.18 -18.38
CA GLN A 65 -14.76 -0.76 -17.42
C GLN A 65 -13.67 -1.53 -16.67
N ALA A 66 -12.70 -2.09 -17.38
CA ALA A 66 -11.59 -2.84 -16.77
C ALA A 66 -10.75 -1.96 -15.83
N THR A 67 -10.50 -0.70 -16.21
CA THR A 67 -9.80 0.27 -15.36
C THR A 67 -10.60 0.66 -14.13
N THR A 68 -11.92 0.79 -14.26
CA THR A 68 -12.83 1.08 -13.14
C THR A 68 -12.88 -0.09 -12.16
N ASP A 69 -12.92 -1.31 -12.69
CA ASP A 69 -12.94 -2.54 -11.88
C ASP A 69 -11.63 -2.72 -11.13
N LEU A 70 -10.49 -2.52 -11.79
CA LEU A 70 -9.16 -2.50 -11.15
C LEU A 70 -9.12 -1.49 -9.99
N GLN A 71 -9.63 -0.28 -10.19
CA GLN A 71 -9.66 0.73 -9.12
C GLN A 71 -10.48 0.28 -7.91
N ARG A 72 -11.58 -0.44 -8.14
CA ARG A 72 -12.43 -0.99 -7.07
C ARG A 72 -11.72 -2.12 -6.33
N GLU A 73 -11.07 -3.01 -7.06
CA GLU A 73 -10.30 -4.11 -6.47
C GLU A 73 -9.11 -3.60 -5.65
N PHE A 74 -8.39 -2.59 -6.15
CA PHE A 74 -7.33 -1.92 -5.41
C PHE A 74 -7.81 -1.35 -4.07
N ASN A 75 -9.01 -0.77 -4.03
CA ASN A 75 -9.58 -0.27 -2.77
C ASN A 75 -9.89 -1.41 -1.78
N ASN A 76 -10.38 -2.55 -2.28
CA ASN A 76 -10.61 -3.75 -1.46
C ASN A 76 -9.28 -4.36 -0.96
N TYR A 77 -8.24 -4.30 -1.79
CA TYR A 77 -6.88 -4.67 -1.44
C TYR A 77 -6.35 -3.80 -0.29
N LEU A 78 -6.44 -2.46 -0.40
CA LEU A 78 -6.03 -1.54 0.66
C LEU A 78 -6.79 -1.77 1.97
N ASN A 79 -8.08 -2.11 1.92
CA ASN A 79 -8.85 -2.46 3.12
C ASN A 79 -8.34 -3.74 3.80
N SER A 80 -7.89 -4.72 3.02
CA SER A 80 -7.30 -5.96 3.55
C SER A 80 -5.94 -5.67 4.20
N PHE A 81 -5.11 -4.85 3.55
CA PHE A 81 -3.85 -4.37 4.11
C PHE A 81 -4.07 -3.59 5.42
N ARG A 82 -5.03 -2.65 5.45
CA ARG A 82 -5.43 -1.90 6.65
C ARG A 82 -5.72 -2.82 7.83
N SER A 83 -6.46 -3.90 7.58
CA SER A 83 -6.83 -4.85 8.63
C SER A 83 -5.61 -5.54 9.25
N ILE A 84 -4.66 -5.98 8.42
CA ILE A 84 -3.41 -6.61 8.89
C ILE A 84 -2.56 -5.63 9.71
N VAL A 85 -2.34 -4.41 9.21
CA VAL A 85 -1.49 -3.44 9.92
C VAL A 85 -2.12 -2.93 11.20
N CYS A 86 -3.45 -2.78 11.25
CA CYS A 86 -4.17 -2.45 12.48
C CYS A 86 -4.03 -3.57 13.52
N TYR A 87 -4.13 -4.83 13.09
CA TYR A 87 -3.94 -5.98 13.96
C TYR A 87 -2.51 -6.02 14.51
N ALA A 88 -1.51 -5.91 13.64
CA ALA A 88 -0.11 -5.94 14.06
C ALA A 88 0.26 -4.74 14.95
N ALA A 89 -0.37 -3.57 14.77
CA ALA A 89 -0.18 -2.41 15.63
C ALA A 89 -0.67 -2.67 17.06
N GLN A 90 -1.72 -3.48 17.24
CA GLN A 90 -2.22 -3.86 18.55
C GLN A 90 -1.19 -4.66 19.34
N THR A 91 -0.44 -5.52 18.65
CA THR A 91 0.57 -6.40 19.26
C THR A 91 1.89 -5.68 19.56
N TYR A 92 2.35 -4.79 18.66
CA TYR A 92 3.72 -4.24 18.73
C TYR A 92 3.79 -2.71 18.90
N GLY A 93 2.66 -2.02 19.04
CA GLY A 93 2.64 -0.64 19.51
C GLY A 93 3.00 0.44 18.49
N PHE A 94 2.99 0.17 17.18
CA PHE A 94 3.18 1.18 16.11
C PHE A 94 1.88 1.92 15.73
N TYR A 95 1.10 2.30 16.75
CA TYR A 95 -0.21 2.93 16.59
C TYR A 95 -0.16 4.28 15.89
N TYR A 96 0.86 5.10 16.13
CA TYR A 96 0.97 6.42 15.53
C TYR A 96 1.10 6.34 14.00
N GLU A 97 2.01 5.50 13.52
CA GLU A 97 2.25 5.30 12.10
C GLU A 97 1.03 4.68 11.40
N VAL A 98 0.38 3.69 12.02
CA VAL A 98 -0.80 3.02 11.46
C VAL A 98 -2.06 3.89 11.50
N SER A 99 -2.24 4.70 12.54
CA SER A 99 -3.34 5.66 12.63
C SER A 99 -3.26 6.66 11.47
N ARG A 100 -2.09 7.29 11.27
CA ARG A 100 -1.89 8.21 10.13
C ARG A 100 -2.08 7.53 8.78
N LEU A 101 -1.59 6.30 8.62
CA LEU A 101 -1.78 5.54 7.38
C LEU A 101 -3.28 5.30 7.12
N THR A 102 -4.03 4.89 8.14
CA THR A 102 -5.46 4.64 8.07
C THR A 102 -6.26 5.89 7.73
N ASP A 103 -5.91 7.04 8.32
CA ASP A 103 -6.52 8.34 7.99
C ASP A 103 -6.28 8.69 6.51
N ASN A 104 -5.05 8.53 6.02
CA ASN A 104 -4.72 8.81 4.62
C ASN A 104 -5.42 7.82 3.66
N MET A 105 -5.67 6.57 4.05
CA MET A 105 -6.51 5.63 3.27
C MET A 105 -7.96 6.08 3.23
N GLY A 106 -8.49 6.57 4.35
CA GLY A 106 -9.82 7.14 4.43
C GLY A 106 -9.96 8.37 3.52
N ASP A 107 -9.00 9.27 3.56
CA ASP A 107 -8.99 10.47 2.72
C ASP A 107 -8.85 10.14 1.23
N PHE A 108 -8.01 9.16 0.89
CA PHE A 108 -7.93 8.62 -0.46
C PHE A 108 -9.29 8.10 -0.92
N THR A 109 -9.94 7.25 -0.13
CA THR A 109 -11.26 6.68 -0.43
C THR A 109 -12.33 7.76 -0.63
N LYS A 110 -12.34 8.79 0.23
CA LYS A 110 -13.24 9.95 0.08
C LYS A 110 -12.96 10.70 -1.23
N GLN A 111 -11.69 10.89 -1.57
CA GLN A 111 -11.29 11.59 -2.79
C GLN A 111 -11.69 10.81 -4.06
N LEU A 112 -11.57 9.47 -4.04
CA LEU A 112 -12.06 8.62 -5.12
C LEU A 112 -13.56 8.81 -5.37
N LYS A 113 -14.35 8.83 -4.30
CA LYS A 113 -15.81 9.05 -4.38
C LYS A 113 -16.17 10.46 -4.86
N ARG A 114 -15.42 11.47 -4.41
CA ARG A 114 -15.67 12.88 -4.76
C ARG A 114 -15.34 13.22 -6.21
N SER A 115 -14.39 12.52 -6.82
CA SER A 115 -13.92 12.82 -8.17
C SER A 115 -13.74 11.56 -9.02
N PRO A 116 -14.86 10.91 -9.45
CA PRO A 116 -14.79 9.69 -10.26
C PRO A 116 -14.08 9.90 -11.61
N ALA A 117 -14.31 11.03 -12.27
CA ALA A 117 -13.65 11.36 -13.54
C ALA A 117 -12.13 11.49 -13.39
N ASN A 118 -11.66 12.12 -12.32
CA ASN A 118 -10.23 12.25 -12.04
C ASN A 118 -9.61 10.92 -11.61
N THR A 119 -10.38 10.09 -10.92
CA THR A 119 -9.96 8.74 -10.54
C THR A 119 -9.67 7.91 -11.78
N LEU A 120 -10.60 7.90 -12.73
CA LEU A 120 -10.43 7.24 -14.03
C LEU A 120 -9.23 7.83 -14.78
N ALA A 121 -9.08 9.16 -14.79
CA ALA A 121 -7.93 9.82 -15.40
C ALA A 121 -6.59 9.31 -14.83
N VAL A 122 -6.47 9.22 -13.49
CA VAL A 122 -5.25 8.71 -12.85
C VAL A 122 -4.99 7.25 -13.19
N ALA A 123 -6.03 6.41 -13.24
CA ALA A 123 -5.90 4.98 -13.52
C ALA A 123 -5.61 4.69 -15.02
N LEU A 124 -6.01 5.58 -15.93
CA LEU A 124 -5.67 5.54 -17.35
C LEU A 124 -4.26 6.07 -17.66
N SER A 125 -3.61 6.76 -16.72
CA SER A 125 -2.24 7.27 -16.91
C SER A 125 -1.22 6.17 -16.65
N THR A 126 -0.44 5.84 -17.68
CA THR A 126 0.67 4.88 -17.57
C THR A 126 1.73 5.37 -16.58
N GLN A 127 2.03 6.68 -16.56
CA GLN A 127 3.00 7.26 -15.63
C GLN A 127 2.49 7.24 -14.18
N ARG A 128 1.21 7.59 -13.95
CA ARG A 128 0.65 7.64 -12.59
C ARG A 128 0.29 6.26 -12.05
N ASN A 129 0.13 5.26 -12.91
CA ASN A 129 -0.03 3.86 -12.51
C ASN A 129 1.17 3.27 -11.75
N LYS A 130 2.37 3.86 -11.91
CA LYS A 130 3.54 3.47 -11.11
C LYS A 130 3.30 3.58 -9.60
N ILE A 131 2.52 4.58 -9.15
CA ILE A 131 2.26 4.79 -7.72
C ILE A 131 1.42 3.65 -7.14
N TYR A 132 0.45 3.10 -7.89
CA TYR A 132 -0.32 1.93 -7.44
C TYR A 132 0.58 0.72 -7.24
N ARG A 133 1.44 0.40 -8.22
CA ARG A 133 2.43 -0.70 -8.11
C ARG A 133 3.36 -0.51 -6.92
N GLU A 134 3.90 0.69 -6.77
CA GLU A 134 4.79 1.02 -5.65
C GLU A 134 4.10 0.92 -4.28
N LEU A 135 2.80 1.20 -4.19
CA LEU A 135 2.01 0.99 -2.98
C LEU A 135 1.84 -0.50 -2.70
N MET A 136 1.52 -1.30 -3.70
CA MET A 136 1.33 -2.74 -3.56
C MET A 136 2.62 -3.46 -3.14
N MET A 137 3.75 -3.13 -3.78
CA MET A 137 5.04 -3.72 -3.40
C MET A 137 5.41 -3.35 -1.95
N ASN A 138 5.25 -2.08 -1.59
CA ASN A 138 5.47 -1.63 -0.22
C ASN A 138 4.58 -2.35 0.80
N SER A 139 3.29 -2.56 0.49
CA SER A 139 2.38 -3.25 1.41
C SER A 139 2.69 -4.74 1.51
N VAL A 140 3.14 -5.39 0.44
CA VAL A 140 3.65 -6.77 0.50
C VAL A 140 4.89 -6.87 1.37
N GLU A 141 5.85 -5.95 1.23
CA GLU A 141 7.04 -5.91 2.09
C GLU A 141 6.67 -5.75 3.57
N ILE A 142 5.75 -4.84 3.89
CA ILE A 142 5.28 -4.62 5.27
C ILE A 142 4.60 -5.87 5.81
N VAL A 143 3.72 -6.51 5.04
CA VAL A 143 3.03 -7.73 5.48
C VAL A 143 4.01 -8.91 5.63
N ASN A 144 5.05 -8.99 4.80
CA ASN A 144 6.10 -10.00 4.93
C ASN A 144 6.96 -9.78 6.18
N ASP A 145 7.29 -8.53 6.53
CA ASP A 145 7.97 -8.23 7.79
C ASP A 145 7.09 -8.61 8.99
N ILE A 146 5.78 -8.30 8.94
CA ILE A 146 4.81 -8.71 9.96
C ILE A 146 4.77 -10.25 10.05
N ARG A 147 4.67 -10.95 8.92
CA ARG A 147 4.71 -12.42 8.89
C ARG A 147 5.98 -12.94 9.55
N THR A 148 7.14 -12.39 9.20
CA THR A 148 8.42 -12.80 9.79
C THR A 148 8.43 -12.56 11.29
N ALA A 149 8.01 -11.36 11.73
CA ALA A 149 7.97 -11.02 13.15
C ALA A 149 6.94 -11.81 13.97
N CYS A 150 5.88 -12.38 13.36
CA CYS A 150 4.78 -12.99 14.11
C CYS A 150 4.66 -14.52 13.91
N LEU A 151 5.00 -15.03 12.74
CA LEU A 151 4.60 -16.38 12.29
C LEU A 151 5.79 -17.22 11.79
N SER A 152 7.02 -16.68 11.77
CA SER A 152 8.16 -17.47 11.32
C SER A 152 8.45 -18.59 12.32
N GLU A 153 8.53 -19.83 11.84
CA GLU A 153 8.98 -21.00 12.63
C GLU A 153 10.47 -20.90 13.04
N ASN A 154 11.19 -19.91 12.49
CA ASN A 154 12.55 -19.61 12.92
C ASN A 154 12.56 -19.15 14.37
N LYS A 155 13.39 -19.83 15.18
CA LYS A 155 13.74 -19.38 16.52
C LYS A 155 14.43 -18.01 16.41
N MET A 156 13.71 -16.95 16.75
CA MET A 156 14.26 -15.60 16.89
C MET A 156 14.26 -15.17 18.35
N THR A 157 15.30 -14.43 18.73
CA THR A 157 15.33 -13.71 20.00
C THR A 157 14.37 -12.52 19.96
N GLU A 158 13.94 -12.04 21.13
CA GLU A 158 13.09 -10.85 21.22
C GLU A 158 13.78 -9.60 20.65
N LYS A 159 15.11 -9.55 20.73
CA LYS A 159 15.91 -8.49 20.10
C LYS A 159 15.77 -8.51 18.58
N GLU A 160 15.94 -9.67 17.95
CA GLU A 160 15.78 -9.83 16.48
C GLU A 160 14.35 -9.54 16.05
N ARG A 161 13.35 -9.98 16.82
CA ARG A 161 11.93 -9.64 16.58
C ARG A 161 11.72 -8.14 16.58
N MET A 162 12.26 -7.48 17.59
CA MET A 162 12.13 -6.04 17.76
C MET A 162 12.84 -5.27 16.65
N GLU A 163 13.98 -5.73 16.16
CA GLU A 163 14.67 -5.16 15.00
C GLU A 163 13.79 -5.19 13.73
N ILE A 164 13.10 -6.31 13.46
CA ILE A 164 12.15 -6.43 12.34
C ILE A 164 10.99 -5.44 12.53
N VAL A 165 10.40 -5.39 13.72
CA VAL A 165 9.29 -4.49 14.06
C VAL A 165 9.69 -3.02 13.88
N PHE A 166 10.90 -2.63 14.30
CA PHE A 166 11.42 -1.29 14.06
C PHE A 166 11.63 -1.00 12.58
N GLY A 167 12.02 -2.00 11.79
CA GLY A 167 12.12 -1.93 10.33
C GLY A 167 10.81 -1.63 9.61
N ILE A 168 9.65 -1.98 10.19
CA ILE A 168 8.33 -1.72 9.61
C ILE A 168 7.99 -0.21 9.60
N ARG A 169 8.38 0.53 10.64
CA ARG A 169 8.03 1.96 10.80
C ARG A 169 8.43 2.85 9.62
N PRO A 170 9.69 2.83 9.12
CA PRO A 170 10.07 3.63 7.95
C PRO A 170 9.32 3.20 6.67
N LYS A 171 8.98 1.91 6.53
CA LYS A 171 8.17 1.41 5.41
C LYS A 171 6.74 1.97 5.48
N LEU A 172 6.11 1.99 6.66
CA LEU A 172 4.80 2.63 6.89
C LEU A 172 4.83 4.12 6.55
N LYS A 173 5.88 4.85 6.93
CA LYS A 173 6.05 6.27 6.57
C LYS A 173 6.14 6.49 5.06
N THR A 174 6.87 5.61 4.38
CA THR A 174 7.02 5.64 2.92
C THR A 174 5.69 5.35 2.23
N MET A 175 4.98 4.31 2.70
CA MET A 175 3.62 3.97 2.26
C MET A 175 2.68 5.17 2.39
N ASN A 176 2.71 5.83 3.55
CA ASN A 176 1.87 6.99 3.81
C ASN A 176 2.15 8.15 2.84
N THR A 177 3.43 8.41 2.56
CA THR A 177 3.85 9.46 1.62
C THR A 177 3.36 9.16 0.20
N LYS A 178 3.49 7.91 -0.26
CA LYS A 178 2.99 7.47 -1.57
C LYS A 178 1.47 7.59 -1.68
N LEU A 179 0.75 7.24 -0.61
CA LEU A 179 -0.71 7.32 -0.58
C LEU A 179 -1.21 8.77 -0.64
N GLN A 180 -0.54 9.69 0.04
CA GLN A 180 -0.80 11.13 -0.08
C GLN A 180 -0.53 11.66 -1.48
N ARG A 181 0.55 11.21 -2.12
CA ARG A 181 0.85 11.56 -3.53
C ARG A 181 -0.25 11.06 -4.45
N LEU A 182 -0.71 9.83 -4.27
CA LEU A 182 -1.80 9.26 -5.04
C LEU A 182 -3.11 10.04 -4.84
N THR A 183 -3.43 10.39 -3.59
CA THR A 183 -4.61 11.20 -3.27
C THR A 183 -4.56 12.57 -3.95
N LYS A 184 -3.39 13.24 -3.93
CA LYS A 184 -3.19 14.49 -4.66
C LYS A 184 -3.28 14.30 -6.18
N ALA A 185 -2.76 13.20 -6.71
CA ALA A 185 -2.89 12.87 -8.13
C ALA A 185 -4.36 12.76 -8.53
N VAL A 186 -5.19 12.05 -7.75
CA VAL A 186 -6.64 11.96 -7.98
C VAL A 186 -7.32 13.31 -7.81
N LYS A 187 -6.88 14.14 -6.86
CA LYS A 187 -7.49 15.46 -6.67
C LYS A 187 -7.28 16.39 -7.87
N TYR A 188 -6.09 16.37 -8.48
CA TYR A 188 -5.69 17.40 -9.46
C TYR A 188 -5.49 16.90 -10.89
N THR A 189 -5.50 15.60 -11.15
CA THR A 189 -5.39 15.08 -12.52
C THR A 189 -6.77 15.01 -13.15
N THR A 190 -6.92 15.67 -14.29
CA THR A 190 -8.17 15.66 -15.07
C THR A 190 -7.98 14.82 -16.33
N MET A 191 -9.07 14.40 -16.97
CA MET A 191 -8.98 13.71 -18.27
C MET A 191 -8.25 14.54 -19.34
N GLY A 192 -8.34 15.87 -19.27
CA GLY A 192 -7.57 16.76 -20.15
C GLY A 192 -6.06 16.72 -19.89
N ASP A 193 -5.61 16.42 -18.67
CA ASP A 193 -4.19 16.18 -18.39
C ASP A 193 -3.71 14.87 -19.02
N ILE A 194 -4.57 13.84 -19.08
CA ILE A 194 -4.25 12.55 -19.69
C ILE A 194 -4.22 12.66 -21.21
N TRP A 195 -5.15 13.40 -21.79
CA TRP A 195 -5.11 13.72 -23.21
C TRP A 195 -3.78 14.35 -23.61
N ARG A 196 -3.30 15.31 -22.80
CA ARG A 196 -1.99 15.94 -23.01
C ARG A 196 -0.83 14.97 -22.80
N GLU A 197 -0.90 14.05 -21.86
CA GLU A 197 0.14 13.02 -21.66
C GLU A 197 0.26 12.09 -22.89
N ILE A 198 -0.86 11.73 -23.51
CA ILE A 198 -0.90 10.94 -24.74
C ILE A 198 -0.31 11.74 -25.92
N ASP A 199 -0.73 13.01 -26.08
CA ASP A 199 -0.29 13.90 -27.16
C ASP A 199 1.20 14.32 -27.03
N GLU A 200 1.66 14.61 -25.80
CA GLU A 200 3.06 14.92 -25.50
C GLU A 200 3.96 13.67 -25.60
N GLY A 201 3.44 12.48 -25.29
CA GLY A 201 4.14 11.19 -25.49
C GLY A 201 4.32 10.80 -26.96
N ALA A 202 3.63 11.46 -27.89
CA ALA A 202 3.80 11.30 -29.33
C ALA A 202 4.94 12.14 -29.93
N HIS A 203 5.55 13.04 -29.15
CA HIS A 203 6.67 13.88 -29.58
C HIS A 203 8.02 13.27 -29.15
N PRO A 204 9.08 13.32 -29.99
CA PRO A 204 10.42 12.84 -29.60
C PRO A 204 11.07 13.73 -28.53
N GLU A 205 12.07 13.17 -27.84
CA GLU A 205 12.70 13.62 -26.58
C GLU A 205 12.38 15.04 -26.07
N ALA A 206 11.85 15.11 -24.85
CA ALA A 206 11.49 16.33 -24.17
C ALA A 206 12.71 17.23 -23.88
N ASP A 207 12.89 18.31 -24.66
CA ASP A 207 13.81 19.40 -24.32
C ASP A 207 13.36 20.08 -23.00
N LYS A 208 14.30 20.60 -22.21
CA LYS A 208 14.03 21.31 -20.95
C LYS A 208 12.99 22.41 -21.12
N ARG A 209 13.00 23.09 -22.27
CA ARG A 209 12.00 24.12 -22.61
C ARG A 209 10.60 23.55 -22.73
N SER A 210 10.46 22.41 -23.40
CA SER A 210 9.17 21.72 -23.57
C SER A 210 8.56 21.30 -22.22
N ILE A 211 9.37 20.81 -21.29
CA ILE A 211 8.95 20.43 -19.93
C ILE A 211 8.45 21.66 -19.17
N VAL A 212 9.19 22.77 -19.22
CA VAL A 212 8.79 24.02 -18.56
C VAL A 212 7.50 24.57 -19.15
N ASP A 213 7.35 24.54 -20.46
CA ASP A 213 6.14 25.05 -21.13
C ASP A 213 4.92 24.16 -20.86
N ALA A 214 5.09 22.83 -20.80
CA ALA A 214 4.05 21.91 -20.38
C ALA A 214 3.63 22.15 -18.92
N ALA A 215 4.59 22.32 -18.01
CA ALA A 215 4.32 22.63 -16.60
C ALA A 215 3.58 23.97 -16.45
N LYS A 216 3.99 25.02 -17.18
CA LYS A 216 3.32 26.33 -17.20
C LYS A 216 1.89 26.22 -17.72
N ARG A 217 1.66 25.47 -18.81
CA ARG A 217 0.33 25.22 -19.36
C ARG A 217 -0.59 24.56 -18.33
N ARG A 218 -0.10 23.50 -17.67
CA ARG A 218 -0.85 22.78 -16.62
C ARG A 218 -1.19 23.68 -15.44
N TRP A 219 -0.24 24.47 -14.96
CA TRP A 219 -0.47 25.41 -13.85
C TRP A 219 -1.55 26.44 -14.18
N ARG A 220 -1.51 27.05 -15.38
CA ARG A 220 -2.54 28.02 -15.82
C ARG A 220 -3.94 27.39 -15.89
N GLN A 221 -4.04 26.14 -16.31
CA GLN A 221 -5.33 25.44 -16.41
C GLN A 221 -5.90 25.10 -15.03
N ILE A 222 -5.07 24.61 -14.11
CA ILE A 222 -5.50 24.37 -12.73
C ILE A 222 -5.98 25.69 -12.09
N GLY A 223 -5.25 26.78 -12.32
CA GLY A 223 -5.61 28.12 -11.82
C GLY A 223 -6.98 28.63 -12.31
N LYS A 224 -7.43 28.25 -13.51
CA LYS A 224 -8.77 28.60 -14.01
C LYS A 224 -9.91 27.91 -13.23
N ASN A 225 -9.63 26.75 -12.63
CA ASN A 225 -10.61 25.95 -11.90
C ASN A 225 -10.67 26.28 -10.41
N VAL A 226 -9.73 27.10 -9.90
CA VAL A 226 -9.74 27.60 -8.53
C VAL A 226 -10.39 28.99 -8.56
N ARG A 227 -11.72 29.06 -8.41
CA ARG A 227 -12.38 30.33 -8.09
C ARG A 227 -12.02 30.71 -6.63
N PRO A 228 -11.81 32.01 -6.33
CA PRO A 228 -11.62 32.48 -4.95
C PRO A 228 -12.81 32.13 -4.06
#